data_AF-A0A3S4A002-F1
#
_entry.id   AF-A0A3S4A002-F1
#
_cell.length_a   1.000
_cell.length_b   1.000
_cell.length_c   1.000
_cell.angle_alpha   90.00
_cell.angle_beta   90.00
_cell.angle_gamma   90.00
#
_symmetry.space_group_name_H-M   'P 1'
#
loop_
_entity.id
_entity.type
_entity.pdbx_description
1 polymer ?
#
loop_
_entity_poly.entity_id
_entity_poly.type
_entity_poly.pdbx_seq_one_letter_code
_entity_poly.pdbx_strand_id
1 'polypeptide(L)'
;MFRRAASSGTSTPSRRWRAPATLSAAVVVVALSAYTGAVAPERTGAREPTEIAAAGDPTVSSRPTPTPATARLSDPGGLGTPPGGPQPTRTSDPRGGGAETPSGAVTAAPVDGVTGEDDPAASPDPSSALTSTDEQTLRRYATDSWRSMTAMVDEQTGLVTDHIGMALDDPSTYTSPTNIAGYLWSTVVVRDLGILSSEESHERLAAALDAVARLERHAPSGMFYNWYSPQTGAKLTAWPDGKANGVEPIEPFLSTVDNGWLAAALRIVASADPALAAEVERISAPMDFAWFHDPTAADGAGLSRVGFWPDRPSDDCSEPADGSGAAVGVFVSCASYGTTVSEARIATYIGIANGQIPSSTYFATSRTGAASGSDAGWMRAPHGERRHYDGVPVLESTYAYDGMRIVPSWGGSMFEALMPDLLVPEAEWGPRSWAVNHRATVAAQKSRGFVDGGDGLWGFSPAADPSGGYGLYGVTGLSIGAVSHGPATASAQVDADGGGSATGVELLPPSLTHSPTPAGGPPGDEVVTPHASFLALPYDPRAALDNLARLESEPGMYGAGGFADAIDVESGRVASTHLSLDQSMVLAAIGNAVNDDALKGYLVGGEFEERVRPLVALQIFGSVID
;
A
#
# COMPACT_ATOMS: atom_id res chain seq x y z
N MET A 1 -21.49 -70.74 -19.04
CA MET A 1 -22.96 -70.83 -18.84
C MET A 1 -23.30 -70.33 -17.43
N PHE A 2 -24.44 -69.65 -17.26
CA PHE A 2 -25.36 -69.61 -16.09
C PHE A 2 -24.86 -70.08 -14.69
N ARG A 3 -25.16 -69.45 -13.52
CA ARG A 3 -26.03 -68.29 -13.17
C ARG A 3 -25.81 -67.84 -11.69
N ARG A 4 -25.98 -66.53 -11.41
CA ARG A 4 -26.51 -65.87 -10.17
C ARG A 4 -25.97 -66.17 -8.74
N ALA A 5 -25.44 -65.09 -8.14
CA ALA A 5 -25.90 -64.38 -6.92
C ALA A 5 -25.76 -64.97 -5.50
N ALA A 6 -25.02 -64.26 -4.63
CA ALA A 6 -25.50 -63.71 -3.35
C ALA A 6 -24.54 -62.59 -2.85
N SER A 7 -25.02 -61.72 -1.97
CA SER A 7 -24.36 -60.50 -1.47
C SER A 7 -23.74 -60.65 -0.07
N SER A 8 -22.63 -59.96 0.19
CA SER A 8 -22.46 -59.18 1.45
C SER A 8 -21.18 -58.30 1.48
N GLY A 9 -21.38 -57.06 1.95
CA GLY A 9 -20.44 -56.12 2.58
C GLY A 9 -18.92 -56.16 2.35
N THR A 10 -18.40 -55.07 1.77
CA THR A 10 -17.25 -54.33 2.34
C THR A 10 -17.33 -52.87 1.93
N SER A 11 -17.22 -51.96 2.89
CA SER A 11 -17.25 -50.51 2.68
C SER A 11 -15.86 -49.97 2.27
N THR A 12 -15.78 -49.32 1.12
CA THR A 12 -14.59 -48.57 0.69
C THR A 12 -14.46 -47.26 1.50
N PRO A 13 -13.28 -46.92 2.07
CA PRO A 13 -13.09 -45.61 2.68
C PRO A 13 -13.01 -44.52 1.60
N SER A 14 -13.86 -43.50 1.72
CA SER A 14 -13.88 -42.37 0.80
C SER A 14 -12.68 -41.45 1.03
N ARG A 15 -11.76 -41.40 0.06
CA ARG A 15 -10.74 -40.34 -0.01
C ARG A 15 -11.42 -39.01 -0.28
N ARG A 16 -11.66 -38.21 0.77
CA ARG A 16 -12.02 -36.80 0.64
C ARG A 16 -10.79 -36.03 0.17
N TRP A 17 -10.69 -35.80 -1.13
CA TRP A 17 -9.87 -34.70 -1.64
C TRP A 17 -10.52 -33.38 -1.18
N ARG A 18 -9.79 -32.57 -0.42
CA ARG A 18 -10.13 -31.16 -0.20
C ARG A 18 -9.42 -30.37 -1.31
N ALA A 19 -10.15 -29.51 -2.00
CA ALA A 19 -9.58 -28.59 -2.99
C ALA A 19 -9.00 -27.36 -2.30
N PRO A 20 -7.94 -26.72 -2.86
CA PRO A 20 -7.40 -25.48 -2.30
C PRO A 20 -8.38 -24.32 -2.45
N ALA A 21 -8.35 -23.41 -1.48
CA ALA A 21 -8.97 -22.09 -1.55
C ALA A 21 -8.10 -21.17 -2.42
N THR A 22 -8.74 -20.27 -3.17
CA THR A 22 -8.08 -19.31 -4.06
C THR A 22 -7.38 -18.22 -3.24
N LEU A 23 -6.09 -18.02 -3.49
CA LEU A 23 -5.30 -16.94 -2.89
C LEU A 23 -5.58 -15.64 -3.65
N SER A 24 -5.41 -14.48 -3.01
CA SER A 24 -5.47 -13.16 -3.68
C SER A 24 -4.75 -12.10 -2.85
N ALA A 25 -3.68 -11.51 -3.39
CA ALA A 25 -2.81 -10.60 -2.64
C ALA A 25 -3.40 -9.20 -2.46
N ALA A 26 -4.03 -8.64 -3.51
CA ALA A 26 -4.62 -7.30 -3.44
C ALA A 26 -5.93 -7.26 -2.61
N VAL A 27 -6.26 -8.32 -1.87
CA VAL A 27 -7.20 -8.27 -0.74
C VAL A 27 -6.76 -7.21 0.29
N VAL A 28 -5.45 -6.95 0.49
CA VAL A 28 -4.98 -5.81 1.34
C VAL A 28 -5.65 -4.50 0.94
N VAL A 29 -5.73 -4.25 -0.37
CA VAL A 29 -6.08 -2.96 -0.96
C VAL A 29 -7.58 -2.64 -0.85
N VAL A 30 -8.43 -3.65 -0.62
CA VAL A 30 -9.89 -3.50 -0.47
C VAL A 30 -10.41 -3.96 0.89
N ALA A 31 -9.80 -4.97 1.54
CA ALA A 31 -10.24 -5.45 2.86
C ALA A 31 -10.06 -4.41 3.98
N LEU A 32 -9.16 -3.43 3.81
CA LEU A 32 -9.06 -2.28 4.69
C LEU A 32 -10.29 -1.36 4.64
N SER A 33 -11.07 -1.34 3.56
CA SER A 33 -12.32 -0.56 3.46
C SER A 33 -13.41 -1.08 4.41
N ALA A 34 -13.45 -2.40 4.66
CA ALA A 34 -14.54 -3.03 5.42
C ALA A 34 -14.45 -2.83 6.94
N TYR A 35 -13.33 -2.32 7.48
CA TYR A 35 -13.04 -2.38 8.92
C TYR A 35 -12.48 -1.09 9.56
N THR A 36 -12.49 0.06 8.89
CA THR A 36 -12.32 1.35 9.57
C THR A 36 -13.68 1.91 10.01
N GLY A 37 -14.02 1.79 11.28
CA GLY A 37 -15.32 2.21 11.80
C GLY A 37 -15.60 3.71 11.65
N ALA A 38 -16.55 4.06 10.79
CA ALA A 38 -17.06 5.42 10.67
C ALA A 38 -17.90 5.82 11.91
N VAL A 39 -17.63 7.00 12.44
CA VAL A 39 -18.49 7.67 13.43
C VAL A 39 -19.26 8.77 12.72
N ALA A 40 -20.55 8.55 12.47
CA ALA A 40 -21.43 9.59 11.95
C ALA A 40 -21.64 10.69 13.02
N PRO A 41 -21.56 11.99 12.67
CA PRO A 41 -21.83 13.06 13.62
C PRO A 41 -23.33 13.12 13.96
N GLU A 42 -23.69 12.93 15.24
CA GLU A 42 -25.06 13.09 15.71
C GLU A 42 -25.58 14.52 15.49
N ARG A 43 -26.39 14.70 14.44
CA ARG A 43 -27.22 15.91 14.31
C ARG A 43 -28.43 15.80 15.24
N THR A 44 -28.28 16.39 16.43
CA THR A 44 -29.39 16.63 17.35
C THR A 44 -30.46 17.52 16.70
N GLY A 45 -31.56 16.90 16.25
CA GLY A 45 -32.61 17.57 15.49
C GLY A 45 -33.96 16.87 15.63
N ALA A 46 -34.59 17.05 16.79
CA ALA A 46 -35.85 16.37 17.12
C ALA A 46 -37.00 16.70 16.15
N ARG A 47 -37.70 15.66 15.68
CA ARG A 47 -39.14 15.72 15.34
C ARG A 47 -39.76 14.32 15.37
N GLU A 48 -40.86 14.21 16.12
CA GLU A 48 -41.64 12.98 16.33
C GLU A 48 -42.49 12.58 15.10
N PRO A 49 -42.94 11.31 15.03
CA PRO A 49 -43.56 10.74 13.84
C PRO A 49 -45.07 10.99 13.75
N THR A 50 -45.66 10.70 12.59
CA THR A 50 -47.10 10.43 12.49
C THR A 50 -47.36 9.36 11.42
N GLU A 51 -48.10 8.32 11.81
CA GLU A 51 -48.52 7.21 10.96
C GLU A 51 -49.62 7.63 9.96
N ILE A 52 -49.79 6.88 8.86
CA ILE A 52 -50.93 5.95 8.62
C ILE A 52 -50.99 5.49 7.14
N ALA A 53 -50.82 4.18 6.98
CA ALA A 53 -51.46 3.21 6.07
C ALA A 53 -52.07 3.60 4.67
N ALA A 54 -51.58 2.86 3.66
CA ALA A 54 -52.33 1.91 2.80
C ALA A 54 -53.06 2.31 1.48
N ALA A 55 -52.60 1.63 0.42
CA ALA A 55 -53.34 0.96 -0.67
C ALA A 55 -54.02 1.77 -1.82
N GLY A 56 -53.70 1.39 -3.07
CA GLY A 56 -54.50 1.73 -4.26
C GLY A 56 -53.78 1.75 -5.62
N ASP A 57 -53.59 0.58 -6.25
CA ASP A 57 -53.44 0.41 -7.72
C ASP A 57 -54.86 0.63 -8.37
N PRO A 58 -55.08 0.91 -9.69
CA PRO A 58 -54.24 0.50 -10.82
C PRO A 58 -54.11 1.39 -12.08
N THR A 59 -53.10 1.06 -12.90
CA THR A 59 -52.99 1.12 -14.38
C THR A 59 -53.77 2.17 -15.22
N VAL A 60 -53.10 2.81 -16.20
CA VAL A 60 -53.37 2.61 -17.65
C VAL A 60 -52.35 3.33 -18.57
N SER A 61 -52.04 2.65 -19.69
CA SER A 61 -51.16 3.02 -20.82
C SER A 61 -51.53 4.29 -21.61
N SER A 62 -50.54 5.03 -22.12
CA SER A 62 -50.34 5.20 -23.59
C SER A 62 -49.07 5.97 -24.01
N ARG A 63 -48.43 5.45 -25.07
CA ARG A 63 -47.31 5.98 -25.91
C ARG A 63 -47.90 6.55 -27.23
N PRO A 64 -47.16 7.02 -28.26
CA PRO A 64 -45.82 7.69 -28.34
C PRO A 64 -45.66 8.81 -29.45
N THR A 65 -44.50 9.52 -29.47
CA THR A 65 -43.73 9.99 -30.70
C THR A 65 -44.32 11.03 -31.70
N PRO A 66 -43.56 11.60 -32.70
CA PRO A 66 -42.18 12.15 -32.67
C PRO A 66 -41.88 13.42 -33.59
N THR A 67 -40.74 14.13 -33.34
CA THR A 67 -39.81 14.93 -34.25
C THR A 67 -40.31 15.84 -35.44
N PRO A 68 -39.46 16.57 -36.24
CA PRO A 68 -38.07 17.12 -36.07
C PRO A 68 -37.78 18.57 -36.63
N ALA A 69 -36.55 19.06 -36.38
CA ALA A 69 -35.70 19.94 -37.24
C ALA A 69 -36.13 21.43 -37.50
N THR A 70 -35.24 22.41 -37.77
CA THR A 70 -34.02 22.46 -38.62
C THR A 70 -33.01 23.56 -38.18
N ALA A 71 -31.80 23.56 -38.78
CA ALA A 71 -30.66 24.46 -38.46
C ALA A 71 -30.33 25.48 -39.57
N ARG A 72 -29.39 26.43 -39.33
CA ARG A 72 -28.38 26.95 -40.31
C ARG A 72 -27.33 27.92 -39.72
N LEU A 73 -26.15 27.98 -40.36
CA LEU A 73 -24.99 28.87 -40.09
C LEU A 73 -25.01 30.15 -40.94
N SER A 74 -24.20 31.19 -40.60
CA SER A 74 -23.22 31.89 -41.48
C SER A 74 -22.55 33.14 -40.83
N ASP A 75 -21.38 33.53 -41.36
CA ASP A 75 -20.52 34.72 -41.04
C ASP A 75 -20.36 35.59 -42.34
N PRO A 76 -19.43 36.57 -42.59
CA PRO A 76 -18.34 37.15 -41.78
C PRO A 76 -18.01 38.68 -41.87
N GLY A 77 -17.26 39.19 -40.87
CA GLY A 77 -16.11 40.11 -41.04
C GLY A 77 -16.26 41.65 -41.14
N GLY A 78 -15.35 42.39 -40.48
CA GLY A 78 -14.77 43.65 -41.03
C GLY A 78 -14.60 44.94 -40.17
N LEU A 79 -13.35 45.25 -39.78
CA LEU A 79 -12.69 46.59 -39.67
C LEU A 79 -13.11 47.67 -38.62
N GLY A 80 -12.13 48.17 -37.83
CA GLY A 80 -12.13 49.55 -37.27
C GLY A 80 -11.44 49.77 -35.89
N THR A 81 -10.38 50.58 -35.81
CA THR A 81 -9.69 51.10 -34.60
C THR A 81 -9.15 52.52 -34.85
N PRO A 82 -8.52 53.25 -33.88
CA PRO A 82 -8.93 53.64 -32.52
C PRO A 82 -8.89 55.19 -32.35
N PRO A 83 -8.98 55.78 -31.12
CA PRO A 83 -7.78 56.11 -30.31
C PRO A 83 -8.02 55.95 -28.78
N GLY A 84 -7.09 56.13 -27.84
CA GLY A 84 -5.64 56.43 -27.86
C GLY A 84 -5.12 56.50 -26.40
N GLY A 85 -3.85 56.18 -26.15
CA GLY A 85 -3.24 56.14 -24.80
C GLY A 85 -2.87 57.51 -24.20
N PRO A 86 -2.08 57.52 -23.10
CA PRO A 86 -0.63 57.42 -23.30
C PRO A 86 0.14 56.46 -22.36
N GLN A 87 1.39 56.20 -22.75
CA GLN A 87 2.34 55.20 -22.21
C GLN A 87 3.41 55.81 -21.27
N PRO A 88 4.28 54.99 -20.62
CA PRO A 88 5.32 55.44 -19.69
C PRO A 88 6.65 55.84 -20.38
N THR A 89 7.59 56.38 -19.60
CA THR A 89 8.94 56.75 -20.06
C THR A 89 10.07 56.03 -19.30
N ARG A 90 11.12 55.62 -20.04
CA ARG A 90 12.39 55.05 -19.55
C ARG A 90 13.50 56.11 -19.48
N THR A 91 14.39 56.00 -18.49
CA THR A 91 15.82 56.42 -18.47
C THR A 91 16.48 55.92 -17.16
N SER A 92 17.77 55.60 -17.03
CA SER A 92 18.84 55.18 -17.98
C SER A 92 20.12 54.82 -17.19
N ASP A 93 20.80 53.72 -17.50
CA ASP A 93 22.10 53.34 -16.88
C ASP A 93 23.26 54.24 -17.39
N PRO A 94 24.25 54.62 -16.55
CA PRO A 94 25.56 53.92 -16.60
C PRO A 94 26.41 53.89 -15.30
N ARG A 95 27.06 52.72 -15.07
CA ARG A 95 28.42 52.53 -14.51
C ARG A 95 28.76 52.98 -13.07
N GLY A 96 29.32 52.05 -12.29
CA GLY A 96 30.65 52.26 -11.66
C GLY A 96 30.80 52.00 -10.15
N GLY A 97 31.43 50.86 -9.82
CA GLY A 97 32.51 50.68 -8.83
C GLY A 97 32.35 51.10 -7.35
N GLY A 98 32.95 50.29 -6.47
CA GLY A 98 33.38 50.72 -5.13
C GLY A 98 32.79 49.89 -3.99
N ALA A 99 33.68 49.40 -3.12
CA ALA A 99 33.30 48.83 -1.82
C ALA A 99 33.10 49.95 -0.78
N GLU A 100 32.30 49.69 0.26
CA GLU A 100 32.78 49.63 1.65
C GLU A 100 31.64 49.31 2.63
N THR A 101 32.00 48.75 3.78
CA THR A 101 31.09 48.53 4.92
C THR A 101 30.89 49.84 5.71
N PRO A 102 29.99 49.86 6.70
CA PRO A 102 30.56 49.81 8.05
C PRO A 102 29.81 48.93 9.06
N SER A 103 30.61 48.44 10.01
CA SER A 103 30.20 47.75 11.23
C SER A 103 29.34 48.62 12.16
N GLY A 104 28.50 47.97 12.97
CA GLY A 104 27.70 48.60 14.03
C GLY A 104 27.30 47.57 15.10
N ALA A 105 28.27 47.02 15.82
CA ALA A 105 28.03 46.02 16.86
C ALA A 105 27.59 46.65 18.20
N VAL A 106 26.69 45.98 18.92
CA VAL A 106 26.57 46.08 20.39
C VAL A 106 26.49 44.66 20.96
N THR A 107 27.35 44.39 21.93
CA THR A 107 27.61 43.09 22.55
C THR A 107 26.66 42.78 23.72
N ALA A 108 26.29 41.51 23.87
CA ALA A 108 25.95 40.92 25.17
C ALA A 108 26.85 39.70 25.42
N ALA A 109 27.36 39.57 26.65
CA ALA A 109 28.36 38.57 27.06
C ALA A 109 27.68 37.27 27.58
N PRO A 110 28.42 36.16 27.75
CA PRO A 110 27.85 34.82 27.77
C PRO A 110 27.26 34.39 29.13
N VAL A 111 26.50 33.30 29.10
CA VAL A 111 26.16 32.48 30.27
C VAL A 111 26.70 31.08 30.00
N ASP A 112 27.40 30.51 30.98
CA ASP A 112 28.17 29.27 30.80
C ASP A 112 27.32 28.00 30.67
N GLY A 113 27.75 27.11 29.78
CA GLY A 113 27.96 25.69 30.12
C GLY A 113 26.75 24.78 30.33
N VAL A 114 26.19 24.28 29.22
CA VAL A 114 25.94 22.83 29.09
C VAL A 114 26.53 22.39 27.75
N THR A 115 27.65 21.68 27.78
CA THR A 115 28.16 20.95 26.63
C THR A 115 27.29 19.72 26.42
N GLY A 116 26.28 19.83 25.56
CA GLY A 116 25.79 18.64 24.88
C GLY A 116 26.91 18.17 23.95
N GLU A 117 27.38 16.94 24.16
CA GLU A 117 28.26 16.31 23.18
C GLU A 117 27.44 16.09 21.91
N ASP A 118 27.87 16.71 20.80
CA ASP A 118 27.41 16.34 19.47
C ASP A 118 27.83 14.89 19.24
N ASP A 119 26.92 13.95 19.48
CA ASP A 119 27.15 12.53 19.24
C ASP A 119 27.37 12.33 17.74
N PRO A 120 28.61 12.04 17.27
CA PRO A 120 28.89 12.01 15.85
C PRO A 120 28.16 10.82 15.25
N ALA A 121 27.30 11.07 14.26
CA ALA A 121 26.52 10.05 13.56
C ALA A 121 27.37 8.80 13.34
N ALA A 122 27.02 7.72 14.05
CA ALA A 122 27.85 6.53 14.14
C ALA A 122 28.20 6.05 12.74
N SER A 123 29.51 6.00 12.45
CA SER A 123 30.00 5.40 11.21
C SER A 123 29.49 3.97 11.15
N PRO A 124 28.94 3.52 10.00
CA PRO A 124 28.35 2.18 9.90
C PRO A 124 29.37 1.13 10.31
N ASP A 125 28.94 0.19 11.16
CA ASP A 125 29.80 -0.90 11.61
C ASP A 125 30.30 -1.68 10.36
N PRO A 126 31.60 -1.85 10.13
CA PRO A 126 32.10 -2.64 9.01
C PRO A 126 31.61 -4.09 9.00
N SER A 127 31.00 -4.61 10.08
CA SER A 127 30.27 -5.89 10.09
C SER A 127 28.95 -5.88 9.28
N SER A 128 28.34 -4.71 9.08
CA SER A 128 27.05 -4.55 8.40
C SER A 128 27.16 -4.39 6.88
N ALA A 129 28.36 -4.18 6.33
CA ALA A 129 28.54 -4.14 4.87
C ALA A 129 28.32 -5.53 4.27
N LEU A 130 27.71 -5.60 3.09
CA LEU A 130 27.60 -6.85 2.32
C LEU A 130 29.00 -7.32 1.89
N THR A 131 29.22 -8.64 1.90
CA THR A 131 30.38 -9.28 1.29
C THR A 131 30.04 -9.74 -0.13
N SER A 132 31.06 -10.03 -0.93
CA SER A 132 30.87 -10.62 -2.26
C SER A 132 30.10 -11.95 -2.26
N THR A 133 30.14 -12.71 -1.17
CA THR A 133 29.34 -13.93 -0.99
C THR A 133 27.86 -13.62 -0.78
N ASP A 134 27.56 -12.55 -0.04
CA ASP A 134 26.18 -12.09 0.18
C ASP A 134 25.61 -11.52 -1.12
N GLU A 135 26.35 -10.67 -1.83
CA GLU A 135 25.95 -10.18 -3.16
C GLU A 135 25.69 -11.33 -4.14
N GLN A 136 26.54 -12.36 -4.16
CA GLN A 136 26.33 -13.54 -5.00
C GLN A 136 25.06 -14.31 -4.59
N THR A 137 24.76 -14.37 -3.30
CA THR A 137 23.55 -15.03 -2.77
C THR A 137 22.30 -14.23 -3.13
N LEU A 138 22.32 -12.91 -2.95
CA LEU A 138 21.24 -11.99 -3.35
C LEU A 138 21.02 -12.03 -4.87
N ARG A 139 22.08 -12.04 -5.69
CA ARG A 139 21.97 -12.17 -7.16
C ARG A 139 21.37 -13.52 -7.58
N ARG A 140 21.62 -14.60 -6.84
CA ARG A 140 20.94 -15.90 -7.04
C ARG A 140 19.46 -15.78 -6.72
N TYR A 141 19.10 -15.26 -5.55
CA TYR A 141 17.70 -15.03 -5.17
C TYR A 141 16.96 -14.18 -6.22
N ALA A 142 17.56 -13.08 -6.69
CA ALA A 142 16.97 -12.26 -7.75
C ALA A 142 16.83 -13.01 -9.09
N THR A 143 17.80 -13.85 -9.46
CA THR A 143 17.71 -14.66 -10.68
C THR A 143 16.56 -15.67 -10.60
N ASP A 144 16.35 -16.28 -9.44
CA ASP A 144 15.31 -17.30 -9.24
C ASP A 144 13.91 -16.65 -9.10
N SER A 145 13.78 -15.55 -8.34
CA SER A 145 12.57 -14.71 -8.28
C SER A 145 12.19 -14.08 -9.64
N TRP A 146 13.17 -13.75 -10.48
CA TRP A 146 12.88 -13.30 -11.84
C TRP A 146 12.24 -14.39 -12.71
N ARG A 147 12.46 -15.68 -12.43
CA ARG A 147 11.80 -16.77 -13.16
C ARG A 147 10.32 -16.86 -12.84
N SER A 148 9.92 -16.72 -11.57
CA SER A 148 8.50 -16.67 -11.21
C SER A 148 7.83 -15.43 -11.79
N MET A 149 8.46 -14.24 -11.69
CA MET A 149 7.97 -13.02 -12.33
C MET A 149 7.80 -13.19 -13.85
N THR A 150 8.77 -13.79 -14.54
CA THR A 150 8.68 -14.05 -15.99
C THR A 150 7.57 -15.04 -16.32
N ALA A 151 7.40 -16.11 -15.53
CA ALA A 151 6.36 -17.11 -15.74
C ALA A 151 4.94 -16.58 -15.46
N MET A 152 4.82 -15.50 -14.68
CA MET A 152 3.56 -14.79 -14.41
C MET A 152 3.13 -13.84 -15.54
N VAL A 153 3.97 -13.56 -16.54
CA VAL A 153 3.64 -12.64 -17.64
C VAL A 153 2.91 -13.36 -18.76
N ASP A 154 1.76 -12.83 -19.17
CA ASP A 154 1.10 -13.25 -20.41
C ASP A 154 1.91 -12.78 -21.63
N GLU A 155 2.36 -13.71 -22.46
CA GLU A 155 3.22 -13.41 -23.63
C GLU A 155 2.54 -12.56 -24.72
N GLN A 156 1.20 -12.46 -24.75
CA GLN A 156 0.47 -11.72 -25.77
C GLN A 156 0.22 -10.26 -25.36
N THR A 157 0.03 -10.00 -24.07
CA THR A 157 -0.22 -8.63 -23.56
C THR A 157 0.99 -8.02 -22.87
N GLY A 158 1.92 -8.82 -22.33
CA GLY A 158 2.98 -8.33 -21.45
C GLY A 158 2.51 -7.98 -20.02
N LEU A 159 1.26 -8.31 -19.65
CA LEU A 159 0.74 -8.11 -18.30
C LEU A 159 1.13 -9.28 -17.40
N VAL A 160 1.68 -8.97 -16.23
CA VAL A 160 1.90 -9.93 -15.14
C VAL A 160 0.58 -10.29 -14.47
N THR A 161 0.43 -11.54 -14.02
CA THR A 161 -0.69 -12.01 -13.21
C THR A 161 -0.46 -11.80 -11.71
N ASP A 162 -1.50 -11.96 -10.88
CA ASP A 162 -1.40 -11.86 -9.41
C ASP A 162 -0.46 -12.91 -8.79
N HIS A 163 -0.61 -14.18 -9.14
CA HIS A 163 0.17 -15.28 -8.57
C HIS A 163 0.35 -16.48 -9.51
N ILE A 164 1.26 -17.39 -9.14
CA ILE A 164 1.52 -18.65 -9.86
C ILE A 164 1.84 -19.79 -8.88
N GLY A 165 1.60 -21.04 -9.27
CA GLY A 165 1.98 -22.21 -8.47
C GLY A 165 3.50 -22.38 -8.31
N MET A 166 3.92 -23.06 -7.24
CA MET A 166 5.35 -23.35 -6.96
C MET A 166 6.11 -24.11 -8.06
N ALA A 167 5.40 -24.79 -8.97
CA ALA A 167 6.00 -25.46 -10.13
C ALA A 167 6.10 -24.55 -11.37
N LEU A 168 5.78 -23.26 -11.23
CA LEU A 168 5.67 -22.26 -12.30
C LEU A 168 4.63 -22.64 -13.36
N ASP A 169 3.52 -23.20 -12.88
CA ASP A 169 2.32 -23.55 -13.62
C ASP A 169 1.08 -22.87 -13.02
N ASP A 170 -0.03 -22.92 -13.77
CA ASP A 170 -1.33 -22.36 -13.41
C ASP A 170 -1.28 -20.87 -12.95
N PRO A 171 -0.74 -19.95 -13.78
CA PRO A 171 -0.78 -18.52 -13.48
C PRO A 171 -2.23 -18.03 -13.37
N SER A 172 -2.51 -17.17 -12.39
CA SER A 172 -3.87 -16.69 -12.13
C SER A 172 -4.50 -15.95 -13.33
N THR A 173 -5.81 -15.81 -13.30
CA THR A 173 -6.62 -15.25 -14.40
C THR A 173 -6.87 -13.75 -14.26
N TYR A 174 -6.23 -13.09 -13.29
CA TYR A 174 -6.46 -11.70 -12.91
C TYR A 174 -5.16 -10.99 -12.46
N THR A 175 -5.15 -9.65 -12.49
CA THR A 175 -4.03 -8.79 -12.05
C THR A 175 -4.52 -7.41 -11.61
N SER A 176 -3.69 -6.68 -10.87
CA SER A 176 -3.95 -5.34 -10.35
C SER A 176 -2.93 -4.31 -10.87
N PRO A 177 -3.23 -3.00 -10.80
CA PRO A 177 -2.24 -1.96 -11.07
C PRO A 177 -0.99 -2.07 -10.19
N THR A 178 -1.10 -2.50 -8.92
CA THR A 178 0.06 -2.74 -8.06
C THR A 178 0.94 -3.88 -8.59
N ASN A 179 0.35 -4.99 -9.06
CA ASN A 179 1.11 -6.12 -9.60
C ASN A 179 1.86 -5.72 -10.89
N ILE A 180 1.17 -4.98 -11.78
CA ILE A 180 1.75 -4.40 -12.99
C ILE A 180 2.91 -3.45 -12.64
N ALA A 181 2.73 -2.57 -11.64
CA ALA A 181 3.78 -1.71 -11.12
C ALA A 181 5.01 -2.52 -10.65
N GLY A 182 4.75 -3.60 -9.91
CA GLY A 182 5.73 -4.59 -9.47
C GLY A 182 6.58 -5.14 -10.60
N TYR A 183 5.96 -5.59 -11.69
CA TYR A 183 6.67 -6.08 -12.88
C TYR A 183 7.50 -4.99 -13.58
N LEU A 184 6.96 -3.77 -13.70
CA LEU A 184 7.66 -2.64 -14.32
C LEU A 184 8.96 -2.29 -13.57
N TRP A 185 8.92 -2.08 -12.25
CA TRP A 185 10.16 -1.80 -11.50
C TRP A 185 11.08 -3.01 -11.42
N SER A 186 10.53 -4.22 -11.32
CA SER A 186 11.33 -5.46 -11.32
C SER A 186 12.14 -5.60 -12.60
N THR A 187 11.55 -5.29 -13.76
CA THR A 187 12.20 -5.34 -15.08
C THR A 187 13.39 -4.37 -15.18
N VAL A 188 13.28 -3.18 -14.56
CA VAL A 188 14.38 -2.21 -14.42
C VAL A 188 15.47 -2.78 -13.51
N VAL A 189 15.10 -3.31 -12.34
CA VAL A 189 16.07 -3.86 -11.37
C VAL A 189 16.85 -5.04 -11.94
N VAL A 190 16.20 -6.00 -12.60
CA VAL A 190 16.90 -7.19 -13.12
C VAL A 190 17.81 -6.85 -14.32
N ARG A 191 17.51 -5.78 -15.06
CA ARG A 191 18.42 -5.19 -16.05
C ARG A 191 19.67 -4.63 -15.36
N ASP A 192 19.49 -3.86 -14.29
CA ASP A 192 20.61 -3.22 -13.58
C ASP A 192 21.44 -4.23 -12.76
N LEU A 193 20.86 -5.37 -12.38
CA LEU A 193 21.58 -6.52 -11.83
C LEU A 193 22.31 -7.35 -12.91
N GLY A 194 22.09 -7.06 -14.20
CA GLY A 194 22.70 -7.77 -15.33
C GLY A 194 22.07 -9.14 -15.63
N ILE A 195 20.87 -9.41 -15.12
CA ILE A 195 20.09 -10.63 -15.39
C ILE A 195 19.36 -10.50 -16.74
N LEU A 196 18.84 -9.31 -17.06
CA LEU A 196 18.33 -8.97 -18.39
C LEU A 196 19.32 -8.11 -19.17
N SER A 197 19.26 -8.20 -20.51
CA SER A 197 19.86 -7.20 -21.38
C SER A 197 19.03 -5.92 -21.43
N SER A 198 19.65 -4.79 -21.80
CA SER A 198 18.93 -3.52 -22.00
C SER A 198 17.90 -3.58 -23.13
N GLU A 199 18.14 -4.39 -24.17
CA GLU A 199 17.23 -4.61 -25.30
C GLU A 199 15.99 -5.39 -24.84
N GLU A 200 16.18 -6.53 -24.16
CA GLU A 200 15.05 -7.31 -23.64
C GLU A 200 14.26 -6.56 -22.54
N SER A 201 14.94 -5.77 -21.71
CA SER A 201 14.30 -4.89 -20.73
C SER A 201 13.41 -3.84 -21.43
N HIS A 202 13.91 -3.20 -22.49
CA HIS A 202 13.13 -2.25 -23.29
C HIS A 202 11.90 -2.91 -23.93
N GLU A 203 12.05 -4.07 -24.56
CA GLU A 203 10.95 -4.80 -25.21
C GLU A 203 9.86 -5.20 -24.20
N ARG A 204 10.25 -5.72 -23.03
CA ARG A 204 9.33 -6.09 -21.94
C ARG A 204 8.57 -4.90 -21.36
N LEU A 205 9.26 -3.79 -21.11
CA LEU A 205 8.65 -2.55 -20.63
C LEU A 205 7.72 -1.95 -21.69
N ALA A 206 8.14 -1.91 -22.95
CA ALA A 206 7.32 -1.41 -24.06
C ALA A 206 6.01 -2.21 -24.21
N ALA A 207 6.07 -3.54 -24.16
CA ALA A 207 4.88 -4.40 -24.23
C ALA A 207 3.91 -4.15 -23.06
N ALA A 208 4.42 -4.10 -21.82
CA ALA A 208 3.61 -3.85 -20.64
C ALA A 208 2.96 -2.45 -20.68
N LEU A 209 3.70 -1.40 -21.05
CA LEU A 209 3.16 -0.04 -21.20
C LEU A 209 2.09 0.04 -22.30
N ASP A 210 2.31 -0.59 -23.46
CA ASP A 210 1.36 -0.66 -24.56
C ASP A 210 0.05 -1.36 -24.17
N ALA A 211 0.11 -2.37 -23.30
CA ALA A 211 -1.09 -2.95 -22.69
C ALA A 211 -1.75 -2.03 -21.65
N VAL A 212 -0.98 -1.42 -20.74
CA VAL A 212 -1.49 -0.46 -19.75
C VAL A 212 -2.21 0.71 -20.42
N ALA A 213 -1.67 1.24 -21.53
CA ALA A 213 -2.28 2.31 -22.32
C ALA A 213 -3.64 1.94 -22.93
N ARG A 214 -3.96 0.64 -23.06
CA ARG A 214 -5.25 0.12 -23.54
C ARG A 214 -6.25 -0.24 -22.45
N LEU A 215 -5.83 -0.36 -21.18
CA LEU A 215 -6.73 -0.75 -20.10
C LEU A 215 -7.88 0.24 -19.95
N GLU A 216 -9.10 -0.26 -19.74
CA GLU A 216 -10.23 0.59 -19.39
C GLU A 216 -9.94 1.28 -18.05
N ARG A 217 -10.08 2.60 -17.98
CA ARG A 217 -9.81 3.40 -16.78
C ARG A 217 -10.86 4.50 -16.61
N HIS A 218 -11.02 5.04 -15.41
CA HIS A 218 -12.03 6.06 -15.13
C HIS A 218 -11.62 7.40 -15.76
N ALA A 219 -12.15 7.66 -16.96
CA ALA A 219 -11.75 8.77 -17.83
C ALA A 219 -11.72 10.17 -17.16
N PRO A 220 -12.64 10.55 -16.25
CA PRO A 220 -12.57 11.85 -15.55
C PRO A 220 -11.37 12.03 -14.62
N SER A 221 -10.82 10.94 -14.06
CA SER A 221 -9.70 10.96 -13.09
C SER A 221 -8.38 10.41 -13.63
N GLY A 222 -8.42 9.78 -14.80
CA GLY A 222 -7.31 9.00 -15.38
C GLY A 222 -6.88 7.75 -14.59
N MET A 223 -7.48 7.47 -13.44
CA MET A 223 -7.15 6.36 -12.56
C MET A 223 -7.68 5.01 -13.06
N PHE A 224 -6.91 3.97 -12.81
CA PHE A 224 -7.16 2.57 -13.16
C PHE A 224 -8.01 1.88 -12.10
N TYR A 225 -8.74 0.84 -12.53
CA TYR A 225 -9.50 -0.04 -11.65
C TYR A 225 -8.59 -1.08 -10.99
N ASN A 226 -9.05 -1.66 -9.89
CA ASN A 226 -8.32 -2.66 -9.12
C ASN A 226 -8.03 -3.98 -9.86
N TRP A 227 -8.88 -4.42 -10.80
CA TRP A 227 -8.77 -5.77 -11.39
C TRP A 227 -8.95 -5.83 -12.90
N TYR A 228 -8.00 -6.50 -13.58
CA TYR A 228 -8.00 -6.79 -15.01
C TYR A 228 -7.62 -8.25 -15.30
N SER A 229 -8.04 -8.80 -16.44
CA SER A 229 -7.50 -10.07 -16.97
C SER A 229 -6.14 -9.84 -17.65
N PRO A 230 -5.05 -10.54 -17.26
CA PRO A 230 -3.75 -10.45 -17.93
C PRO A 230 -3.84 -10.81 -19.41
N GLN A 231 -4.64 -11.81 -19.77
CA GLN A 231 -4.73 -12.37 -21.13
C GLN A 231 -5.45 -11.44 -22.12
N THR A 232 -6.17 -10.41 -21.63
CA THR A 232 -7.04 -9.57 -22.48
C THR A 232 -7.00 -8.07 -22.18
N GLY A 233 -6.49 -7.67 -21.02
CA GLY A 233 -6.62 -6.30 -20.50
C GLY A 233 -8.05 -5.89 -20.13
N ALA A 234 -9.01 -6.83 -20.15
CA ALA A 234 -10.41 -6.54 -19.81
C ALA A 234 -10.56 -6.29 -18.31
N LYS A 235 -11.19 -5.17 -17.95
CA LYS A 235 -11.62 -4.87 -16.57
C LYS A 235 -12.55 -5.97 -16.05
N LEU A 236 -12.27 -6.50 -14.87
CA LEU A 236 -13.07 -7.58 -14.29
C LEU A 236 -14.27 -7.02 -13.53
N THR A 237 -15.43 -7.66 -13.73
CA THR A 237 -16.68 -7.41 -12.97
C THR A 237 -17.18 -8.68 -12.27
N ALA A 238 -16.36 -9.73 -12.28
CA ALA A 238 -16.61 -11.04 -11.70
C ALA A 238 -15.29 -11.82 -11.66
N TRP A 239 -15.10 -12.67 -10.65
CA TRP A 239 -13.92 -13.53 -10.55
C TRP A 239 -13.93 -14.62 -11.65
N PRO A 240 -12.88 -14.76 -12.47
CA PRO A 240 -12.91 -15.70 -13.60
C PRO A 240 -12.95 -17.17 -13.17
N ASP A 241 -12.37 -17.50 -12.02
CA ASP A 241 -12.25 -18.86 -11.49
C ASP A 241 -13.53 -19.34 -10.77
N GLY A 242 -14.64 -18.61 -10.95
CA GLY A 242 -15.87 -18.67 -10.14
C GLY A 242 -16.35 -20.08 -9.77
N LYS A 243 -16.26 -20.43 -8.49
CA LYS A 243 -16.65 -21.75 -7.98
C LYS A 243 -18.08 -21.80 -7.46
N ALA A 244 -18.91 -22.47 -8.27
CA ALA A 244 -19.86 -23.49 -7.83
C ALA A 244 -21.08 -23.11 -6.96
N ASN A 245 -21.23 -21.89 -6.43
CA ASN A 245 -22.43 -21.46 -5.67
C ASN A 245 -22.97 -20.07 -6.04
N GLY A 246 -22.45 -19.47 -7.12
CA GLY A 246 -22.79 -18.11 -7.55
C GLY A 246 -21.56 -17.45 -8.14
N VAL A 247 -21.75 -16.51 -9.06
CA VAL A 247 -20.67 -15.61 -9.49
C VAL A 247 -20.68 -14.45 -8.52
N GLU A 248 -19.65 -14.36 -7.67
CA GLU A 248 -19.45 -13.18 -6.83
C GLU A 248 -19.05 -12.00 -7.75
N PRO A 249 -19.84 -10.91 -7.75
CA PRO A 249 -19.54 -9.75 -8.59
C PRO A 249 -18.30 -9.03 -8.05
N ILE A 250 -17.45 -8.58 -8.96
CA ILE A 250 -16.44 -7.57 -8.63
C ILE A 250 -17.08 -6.22 -8.93
N GLU A 251 -17.20 -5.38 -7.90
CA GLU A 251 -17.62 -3.99 -8.04
C GLU A 251 -16.39 -3.15 -8.42
N PRO A 252 -16.31 -2.56 -9.63
CA PRO A 252 -15.08 -1.94 -10.10
C PRO A 252 -14.68 -0.73 -9.25
N PHE A 253 -13.62 -0.92 -8.46
CA PHE A 253 -13.11 0.04 -7.51
C PHE A 253 -11.82 0.67 -8.03
N LEU A 254 -11.61 1.93 -7.71
CA LEU A 254 -10.37 2.65 -7.96
C LEU A 254 -9.69 2.91 -6.63
N SER A 255 -8.60 2.20 -6.39
CA SER A 255 -7.82 2.32 -5.16
C SER A 255 -6.75 3.40 -5.27
N THR A 256 -6.59 4.13 -4.17
CA THR A 256 -5.47 5.07 -3.94
C THR A 256 -4.12 4.35 -3.99
N VAL A 257 -4.00 3.16 -3.39
CA VAL A 257 -2.76 2.37 -3.32
C VAL A 257 -2.36 1.86 -4.70
N ASP A 258 -3.28 1.21 -5.41
CA ASP A 258 -3.04 0.65 -6.75
C ASP A 258 -2.51 1.70 -7.72
N ASN A 259 -3.18 2.85 -7.75
CA ASN A 259 -2.79 3.95 -8.63
C ASN A 259 -1.50 4.63 -8.16
N GLY A 260 -1.26 4.71 -6.84
CA GLY A 260 -0.02 5.23 -6.27
C GLY A 260 1.21 4.43 -6.69
N TRP A 261 1.17 3.10 -6.55
CA TRP A 261 2.26 2.23 -6.98
C TRP A 261 2.46 2.24 -8.50
N LEU A 262 1.38 2.21 -9.29
CA LEU A 262 1.48 2.31 -10.75
C LEU A 262 2.12 3.64 -11.19
N ALA A 263 1.72 4.78 -10.60
CA ALA A 263 2.31 6.07 -10.92
C ALA A 263 3.80 6.17 -10.52
N ALA A 264 4.19 5.56 -9.40
CA ALA A 264 5.60 5.46 -8.99
C ALA A 264 6.42 4.61 -9.97
N ALA A 265 5.92 3.44 -10.37
CA ALA A 265 6.57 2.57 -11.35
C ALA A 265 6.69 3.22 -12.74
N LEU A 266 5.65 3.93 -13.18
CA LEU A 266 5.67 4.71 -14.42
C LEU A 266 6.80 5.75 -14.40
N ARG A 267 6.91 6.54 -13.32
CA ARG A 267 7.99 7.52 -13.14
C ARG A 267 9.39 6.88 -13.14
N ILE A 268 9.54 5.72 -12.48
CA ILE A 268 10.77 4.92 -12.52
C ILE A 268 11.12 4.52 -13.96
N VAL A 269 10.17 3.98 -14.72
CA VAL A 269 10.40 3.56 -16.12
C VAL A 269 10.78 4.72 -17.03
N ALA A 270 10.15 5.90 -16.89
CA ALA A 270 10.53 7.07 -17.68
C ALA A 270 11.96 7.57 -17.41
N SER A 271 12.45 7.39 -16.18
CA SER A 271 13.82 7.75 -15.80
C SER A 271 14.84 6.66 -16.18
N ALA A 272 14.44 5.39 -16.05
CA ALA A 272 15.28 4.23 -16.34
C ALA A 272 15.39 3.92 -17.84
N ASP A 273 14.38 4.24 -18.64
CA ASP A 273 14.38 4.14 -20.10
C ASP A 273 13.76 5.38 -20.75
N PRO A 274 14.58 6.40 -21.06
CA PRO A 274 14.11 7.64 -21.68
C PRO A 274 13.47 7.47 -23.07
N ALA A 275 13.63 6.33 -23.75
CA ALA A 275 12.93 6.07 -25.00
C ALA A 275 11.42 5.81 -24.78
N LEU A 276 11.05 5.33 -23.59
CA LEU A 276 9.67 5.07 -23.19
C LEU A 276 9.01 6.26 -22.47
N ALA A 277 9.75 7.33 -22.15
CA ALA A 277 9.23 8.47 -21.39
C ALA A 277 7.97 9.13 -22.02
N ALA A 278 7.87 9.18 -23.35
CA ALA A 278 6.70 9.73 -24.05
C ALA A 278 5.49 8.76 -24.11
N GLU A 279 5.72 7.47 -23.88
CA GLU A 279 4.65 6.48 -23.66
C GLU A 279 4.12 6.62 -22.24
N VAL A 280 5.03 6.58 -21.26
CA VAL A 280 4.76 6.79 -19.84
C VAL A 280 3.96 8.07 -19.62
N GLU A 281 4.41 9.21 -20.11
CA GLU A 281 3.75 10.51 -19.88
C GLU A 281 2.28 10.51 -20.35
N ARG A 282 1.96 9.79 -21.43
CA ARG A 282 0.58 9.68 -21.93
C ARG A 282 -0.30 8.83 -21.02
N ILE A 283 0.29 7.87 -20.32
CA ILE A 283 -0.37 7.01 -19.33
C ILE A 283 -0.55 7.80 -18.03
N SER A 284 0.51 8.45 -17.52
CA SER A 284 0.55 9.11 -16.21
C SER A 284 -0.10 10.50 -16.16
N ALA A 285 0.05 11.34 -17.19
CA ALA A 285 -0.44 12.73 -17.13
C ALA A 285 -1.95 12.89 -16.83
N PRO A 286 -2.85 11.97 -17.25
CA PRO A 286 -4.26 12.03 -16.85
C PRO A 286 -4.55 11.60 -15.40
N MET A 287 -3.62 10.95 -14.69
CA MET A 287 -3.84 10.42 -13.34
C MET A 287 -3.90 11.58 -12.32
N ASP A 288 -5.08 11.88 -11.80
CA ASP A 288 -5.32 12.99 -10.89
C ASP A 288 -5.59 12.50 -9.46
N PHE A 289 -4.54 12.52 -8.62
CA PHE A 289 -4.62 12.07 -7.23
C PHE A 289 -5.52 12.95 -6.35
N ALA A 290 -5.93 14.14 -6.80
CA ALA A 290 -6.91 14.96 -6.09
C ALA A 290 -8.29 14.26 -5.97
N TRP A 291 -8.60 13.28 -6.83
CA TRP A 291 -9.82 12.45 -6.71
C TRP A 291 -9.83 11.58 -5.47
N PHE A 292 -8.66 11.17 -4.97
CA PHE A 292 -8.53 10.42 -3.72
C PHE A 292 -8.48 11.34 -2.50
N HIS A 293 -8.27 12.64 -2.67
CA HIS A 293 -8.09 13.57 -1.56
C HIS A 293 -9.42 13.99 -0.92
N ASP A 294 -9.50 13.85 0.40
CA ASP A 294 -10.51 14.49 1.25
C ASP A 294 -9.90 15.75 1.89
N PRO A 295 -10.26 16.97 1.44
CA PRO A 295 -9.75 18.20 2.02
C PRO A 295 -10.47 18.60 3.33
N THR A 296 -11.52 17.89 3.74
CA THR A 296 -12.30 18.17 4.96
C THR A 296 -11.81 17.34 6.15
N ALA A 297 -11.21 16.18 5.89
CA ALA A 297 -10.64 15.30 6.89
C ALA A 297 -9.51 15.97 7.71
N ALA A 298 -9.26 15.43 8.91
CA ALA A 298 -8.21 15.87 9.83
C ALA A 298 -8.18 17.40 10.07
N ASP A 299 -9.32 17.96 10.50
CA ASP A 299 -9.52 19.39 10.78
C ASP A 299 -9.17 20.32 9.58
N GLY A 300 -9.30 19.81 8.35
CA GLY A 300 -8.99 20.55 7.12
C GLY A 300 -7.52 20.47 6.66
N ALA A 301 -6.67 19.69 7.33
CA ALA A 301 -5.35 19.34 6.80
C ALA A 301 -5.44 18.31 5.65
N GLY A 302 -6.53 17.54 5.64
CA GLY A 302 -6.96 16.60 4.62
C GLY A 302 -6.24 15.26 4.65
N LEU A 303 -6.90 14.21 4.16
CA LEU A 303 -6.39 12.84 4.09
C LEU A 303 -6.60 12.26 2.68
N SER A 304 -5.96 11.12 2.39
CA SER A 304 -6.28 10.32 1.21
C SER A 304 -7.35 9.29 1.60
N ARG A 305 -8.47 9.24 0.86
CA ARG A 305 -9.49 8.19 0.96
C ARG A 305 -8.90 6.84 0.54
N VAL A 306 -9.54 5.73 0.91
CA VAL A 306 -9.09 4.39 0.44
C VAL A 306 -9.31 4.25 -1.08
N GLY A 307 -10.41 4.80 -1.59
CA GLY A 307 -10.66 4.91 -3.01
C GLY A 307 -12.07 5.36 -3.34
N PHE A 308 -12.53 5.07 -4.55
CA PHE A 308 -13.90 5.35 -5.00
C PHE A 308 -14.42 4.35 -6.05
N TRP A 309 -15.74 4.28 -6.18
CA TRP A 309 -16.46 3.55 -7.21
C TRP A 309 -17.22 4.54 -8.13
N PRO A 310 -17.24 4.36 -9.46
CA PRO A 310 -18.01 5.22 -10.35
C PRO A 310 -19.53 5.07 -10.15
N ASP A 311 -19.96 3.84 -9.88
CA ASP A 311 -21.35 3.47 -9.58
C ASP A 311 -21.52 3.17 -8.09
N ARG A 312 -22.75 3.10 -7.59
CA ARG A 312 -23.01 2.78 -6.18
C ARG A 312 -22.63 1.31 -5.89
N PRO A 313 -21.68 1.04 -4.96
CA PRO A 313 -21.36 -0.32 -4.55
C PRO A 313 -22.45 -0.89 -3.63
N SER A 314 -22.37 -2.19 -3.34
CA SER A 314 -23.12 -2.85 -2.27
C SER A 314 -22.47 -2.69 -0.90
N ASP A 315 -21.23 -2.16 -0.84
CA ASP A 315 -20.53 -1.81 0.39
C ASP A 315 -21.26 -0.69 1.17
N ASP A 316 -21.58 -0.98 2.44
CA ASP A 316 -22.21 -0.04 3.38
C ASP A 316 -21.26 1.10 3.81
N CYS A 317 -19.93 0.93 3.70
CA CYS A 317 -18.91 1.97 3.90
C CYS A 317 -18.67 2.79 2.61
N SER A 318 -19.75 3.20 1.95
CA SER A 318 -19.71 4.06 0.77
C SER A 318 -20.64 5.27 0.87
N GLU A 319 -20.12 6.43 0.52
CA GLU A 319 -20.88 7.70 0.53
C GLU A 319 -20.82 8.37 -0.85
N PRO A 320 -21.91 8.97 -1.35
CA PRO A 320 -21.83 9.80 -2.55
C PRO A 320 -20.85 10.96 -2.31
N ALA A 321 -19.92 11.19 -3.24
CA ALA A 321 -18.98 12.31 -3.12
C ALA A 321 -19.74 13.64 -3.00
N ASP A 322 -19.50 14.37 -1.91
CA ASP A 322 -20.23 15.58 -1.54
C ASP A 322 -19.82 16.82 -2.35
N GLY A 323 -18.78 16.70 -3.18
CA GLY A 323 -18.19 17.79 -3.98
C GLY A 323 -17.25 18.70 -3.19
N SER A 324 -16.79 18.30 -2.00
CA SER A 324 -15.77 19.02 -1.22
C SER A 324 -14.38 18.98 -1.86
N GLY A 325 -14.06 17.95 -2.63
CA GLY A 325 -12.80 17.75 -3.36
C GLY A 325 -13.01 17.56 -4.87
N ALA A 326 -12.02 17.00 -5.57
CA ALA A 326 -12.09 16.77 -7.02
C ALA A 326 -13.02 15.60 -7.40
N ALA A 327 -13.33 14.70 -6.47
CA ALA A 327 -14.26 13.61 -6.68
C ALA A 327 -15.70 14.14 -6.87
N VAL A 328 -16.26 13.96 -8.08
CA VAL A 328 -17.61 14.39 -8.42
C VAL A 328 -18.34 13.29 -9.19
N GLY A 329 -19.57 12.99 -8.78
CA GLY A 329 -20.43 12.01 -9.46
C GLY A 329 -20.03 10.55 -9.24
N VAL A 330 -19.30 10.27 -8.16
CA VAL A 330 -18.79 8.95 -7.76
C VAL A 330 -19.16 8.66 -6.30
N PHE A 331 -18.98 7.41 -5.86
CA PHE A 331 -19.12 7.00 -4.47
C PHE A 331 -17.74 6.81 -3.86
N VAL A 332 -17.42 7.52 -2.78
CA VAL A 332 -16.13 7.41 -2.08
C VAL A 332 -16.22 6.44 -0.92
N SER A 333 -15.09 5.84 -0.52
CA SER A 333 -15.00 5.08 0.72
C SER A 333 -15.29 5.96 1.93
N CYS A 334 -16.06 5.45 2.89
CA CYS A 334 -16.21 6.08 4.22
C CYS A 334 -14.88 6.07 5.01
N ALA A 335 -13.96 5.18 4.60
CA ALA A 335 -12.60 5.03 5.09
C ALA A 335 -11.60 6.06 4.50
N SER A 336 -10.53 6.34 5.24
CA SER A 336 -9.36 7.10 4.77
C SER A 336 -8.06 6.59 5.41
N TYR A 337 -6.95 6.74 4.69
CA TYR A 337 -5.60 6.43 5.19
C TYR A 337 -5.16 7.45 6.24
N GLY A 338 -5.59 7.22 7.48
CA GLY A 338 -5.32 8.08 8.63
C GLY A 338 -4.09 7.72 9.45
N THR A 339 -3.35 6.66 9.11
CA THR A 339 -2.13 6.22 9.83
C THR A 339 -0.87 6.69 9.10
N THR A 340 0.14 7.14 9.85
CA THR A 340 1.42 7.58 9.27
C THR A 340 2.15 6.42 8.58
N VAL A 341 2.17 5.25 9.21
CA VAL A 341 2.84 4.05 8.71
C VAL A 341 1.82 3.18 7.97
N SER A 342 1.81 3.34 6.65
CA SER A 342 1.04 2.57 5.67
C SER A 342 1.75 2.60 4.31
N GLU A 343 1.59 1.54 3.54
CA GLU A 343 1.95 1.41 2.13
C GLU A 343 1.37 2.55 1.27
N ALA A 344 0.16 3.03 1.60
CA ALA A 344 -0.57 4.04 0.85
C ALA A 344 0.11 5.41 0.81
N ARG A 345 1.11 5.62 1.66
CA ARG A 345 1.95 6.83 1.70
C ARG A 345 2.62 7.12 0.34
N ILE A 346 2.85 6.10 -0.51
CA ILE A 346 3.33 6.30 -1.88
C ILE A 346 2.40 7.21 -2.71
N ALA A 347 1.09 7.05 -2.59
CA ALA A 347 0.10 7.86 -3.31
C ALA A 347 0.12 9.32 -2.83
N THR A 348 0.29 9.53 -1.52
CA THR A 348 0.47 10.87 -0.94
C THR A 348 1.76 11.53 -1.44
N TYR A 349 2.87 10.78 -1.54
CA TYR A 349 4.11 11.31 -2.13
C TYR A 349 3.94 11.69 -3.60
N ILE A 350 3.33 10.83 -4.44
CA ILE A 350 3.06 11.14 -5.85
C ILE A 350 2.13 12.35 -5.98
N GLY A 351 1.02 12.39 -5.25
CA GLY A 351 0.06 13.50 -5.31
C GLY A 351 0.68 14.84 -4.91
N ILE A 352 1.53 14.87 -3.88
CA ILE A 352 2.26 16.09 -3.46
C ILE A 352 3.33 16.48 -4.50
N ALA A 353 4.11 15.51 -5.00
CA ALA A 353 5.13 15.75 -6.02
C ALA A 353 4.54 16.28 -7.34
N ASN A 354 3.34 15.82 -7.72
CA ASN A 354 2.61 16.31 -8.88
C ASN A 354 1.87 17.64 -8.61
N GLY A 355 1.87 18.14 -7.38
CA GLY A 355 1.13 19.34 -6.97
C GLY A 355 -0.40 19.19 -6.97
N GLN A 356 -0.90 17.95 -6.93
CA GLN A 356 -2.32 17.59 -6.91
C GLN A 356 -2.89 17.51 -5.48
N ILE A 357 -2.05 17.18 -4.50
CA ILE A 357 -2.41 17.08 -3.07
C ILE A 357 -1.58 18.11 -2.26
N PRO A 358 -2.16 18.80 -1.25
CA PRO A 358 -1.43 19.71 -0.37
C PRO A 358 -0.35 19.03 0.50
N SER A 359 0.71 19.76 0.84
CA SER A 359 1.76 19.31 1.80
C SER A 359 1.19 18.93 3.18
N SER A 360 0.14 19.61 3.63
CA SER A 360 -0.52 19.37 4.92
C SER A 360 -1.00 17.93 5.09
N THR A 361 -1.42 17.27 4.01
CA THR A 361 -1.92 15.90 4.02
C THR A 361 -0.87 14.89 4.49
N TYR A 362 0.42 15.17 4.28
CA TYR A 362 1.51 14.33 4.79
C TYR A 362 1.59 14.34 6.33
N PHE A 363 1.31 15.50 6.94
CA PHE A 363 1.33 15.68 8.40
C PHE A 363 -0.01 15.35 9.07
N ALA A 364 -1.10 15.26 8.32
CA ALA A 364 -2.44 14.99 8.82
C ALA A 364 -2.64 13.58 9.40
N THR A 365 -1.75 12.64 9.06
CA THR A 365 -1.81 11.25 9.52
C THR A 365 -1.43 11.10 11.00
N SER A 366 -2.17 10.27 11.75
CA SER A 366 -1.85 9.97 13.14
C SER A 366 -0.72 8.96 13.27
N ARG A 367 0.08 9.10 14.34
CA ARG A 367 1.15 8.16 14.70
C ARG A 367 0.65 6.82 15.24
N THR A 368 -0.33 6.83 16.14
CA THR A 368 -0.82 5.61 16.83
C THR A 368 -2.34 5.46 16.78
N GLY A 369 -3.00 5.96 15.72
CA GLY A 369 -4.46 5.98 15.60
C GLY A 369 -5.11 7.23 16.21
N ALA A 370 -6.40 7.43 15.99
CA ALA A 370 -7.11 8.64 16.40
C ALA A 370 -7.53 8.61 17.89
N ALA A 371 -7.36 9.73 18.61
CA ALA A 371 -7.87 9.89 19.97
C ALA A 371 -9.38 10.23 20.02
N SER A 372 -9.98 10.55 18.88
CA SER A 372 -11.25 11.25 18.78
C SER A 372 -12.42 10.31 18.50
N GLY A 373 -13.14 9.95 19.57
CA GLY A 373 -14.56 9.60 19.46
C GLY A 373 -14.91 8.17 19.04
N SER A 374 -13.95 7.28 18.85
CA SER A 374 -14.28 5.84 18.82
C SER A 374 -14.57 5.35 20.25
N ASP A 375 -15.84 5.16 20.60
CA ASP A 375 -16.25 4.37 21.76
C ASP A 375 -15.76 2.90 21.69
N ALA A 376 -15.22 2.52 20.52
CA ALA A 376 -14.37 1.37 20.31
C ALA A 376 -13.07 1.49 21.14
N GLY A 377 -13.15 1.13 22.42
CA GLY A 377 -12.06 1.13 23.41
C GLY A 377 -10.95 0.09 23.16
N TRP A 378 -10.63 -0.16 21.89
CA TRP A 378 -9.64 -1.11 21.42
C TRP A 378 -8.39 -0.43 20.84
N MET A 379 -8.50 0.81 20.34
CA MET A 379 -7.32 1.63 20.04
C MET A 379 -6.68 2.14 21.33
N ARG A 380 -5.34 2.08 21.42
CA ARG A 380 -4.60 2.68 22.53
C ARG A 380 -4.60 4.21 22.37
N ALA A 381 -5.11 4.92 23.38
CA ALA A 381 -5.16 6.38 23.37
C ALA A 381 -3.75 6.97 23.12
N PRO A 382 -3.57 7.85 22.12
CA PRO A 382 -2.27 8.43 21.82
C PRO A 382 -1.84 9.38 22.94
N HIS A 383 -0.61 9.18 23.43
CA HIS A 383 0.05 10.05 24.40
C HIS A 383 1.41 10.46 23.85
N GLY A 384 1.76 11.74 23.94
CA GLY A 384 2.93 12.28 23.27
C GLY A 384 3.04 13.80 23.36
N GLU A 385 4.10 14.35 22.78
CA GLU A 385 4.30 15.79 22.61
C GLU A 385 3.51 16.28 21.38
N ARG A 386 2.84 17.44 21.48
CA ARG A 386 2.23 18.07 20.30
C ARG A 386 3.25 18.96 19.59
N ARG A 387 3.53 18.65 18.32
CA ARG A 387 4.35 19.44 17.41
C ARG A 387 3.47 20.06 16.33
N HIS A 388 3.99 21.05 15.61
CA HIS A 388 3.31 21.65 14.46
C HIS A 388 4.23 21.59 13.25
N TYR A 389 3.74 21.04 12.13
CA TYR A 389 4.43 21.04 10.84
C TYR A 389 3.52 21.68 9.82
N ASP A 390 3.98 22.73 9.14
CA ASP A 390 3.20 23.48 8.14
C ASP A 390 1.79 23.89 8.64
N GLY A 391 1.70 24.27 9.92
CA GLY A 391 0.45 24.62 10.61
C GLY A 391 -0.39 23.44 11.11
N VAL A 392 -0.10 22.21 10.69
CA VAL A 392 -0.82 20.99 11.12
C VAL A 392 -0.37 20.54 12.52
N PRO A 393 -1.29 20.40 13.51
CA PRO A 393 -0.95 20.00 14.87
C PRO A 393 -0.84 18.47 15.01
N VAL A 394 0.38 17.94 15.00
CA VAL A 394 0.67 16.51 15.12
C VAL A 394 0.92 16.11 16.56
N LEU A 395 0.37 14.97 16.98
CA LEU A 395 0.66 14.35 18.28
C LEU A 395 1.70 13.25 18.08
N GLU A 396 2.92 13.48 18.56
CA GLU A 396 4.03 12.52 18.45
C GLU A 396 3.91 11.43 19.52
N SER A 397 3.07 10.44 19.24
CA SER A 397 2.87 9.25 20.06
C SER A 397 3.59 8.02 19.49
N THR A 398 3.98 7.11 20.37
CA THR A 398 4.62 5.83 20.04
C THR A 398 4.03 4.72 20.89
N TYR A 399 3.96 3.49 20.37
CA TYR A 399 3.80 2.29 21.19
C TYR A 399 5.15 1.86 21.78
N ALA A 400 5.11 1.31 23.00
CA ALA A 400 6.25 0.63 23.60
C ALA A 400 6.18 -0.86 23.26
N TYR A 401 7.27 -1.44 22.77
CA TYR A 401 7.39 -2.86 22.44
C TYR A 401 8.82 -3.31 22.71
N ASP A 402 8.99 -4.30 23.60
CA ASP A 402 10.30 -4.89 23.95
C ASP A 402 11.45 -3.86 24.11
N GLY A 403 11.27 -2.89 25.02
CA GLY A 403 12.21 -1.77 25.26
C GLY A 403 12.11 -0.63 24.23
N MET A 404 11.82 -0.92 22.97
CA MET A 404 11.71 0.07 21.89
C MET A 404 10.47 0.96 22.03
N ARG A 405 10.54 2.14 21.38
CA ARG A 405 9.38 3.02 21.12
C ARG A 405 9.20 3.17 19.62
N ILE A 406 8.01 2.87 19.11
CA ILE A 406 7.75 2.69 17.67
C ILE A 406 6.46 3.43 17.30
N VAL A 407 6.45 4.08 16.14
CA VAL A 407 5.22 4.51 15.46
C VAL A 407 4.69 3.29 14.69
N PRO A 408 3.56 2.70 15.14
CA PRO A 408 2.97 1.48 14.58
C PRO A 408 2.33 1.69 13.21
N SER A 409 2.16 0.60 12.46
CA SER A 409 1.28 0.55 11.28
C SER A 409 -0.13 0.09 11.64
N TRP A 410 -1.03 -0.04 10.67
CA TRP A 410 -2.38 -0.53 10.92
C TRP A 410 -2.37 -1.97 11.41
N GLY A 411 -1.67 -2.88 10.72
CA GLY A 411 -1.57 -4.32 11.04
C GLY A 411 -0.30 -4.76 11.77
N GLY A 412 0.68 -3.87 11.97
CA GLY A 412 1.98 -4.20 12.54
C GLY A 412 2.94 -4.92 11.58
N SER A 413 2.73 -4.80 10.26
CA SER A 413 3.50 -5.51 9.24
C SER A 413 4.76 -4.80 8.74
N MET A 414 5.67 -5.58 8.15
CA MET A 414 6.86 -5.05 7.45
C MET A 414 6.50 -4.36 6.13
N PHE A 415 5.48 -4.85 5.40
CA PHE A 415 4.98 -4.27 4.15
C PHE A 415 4.55 -2.81 4.33
N GLU A 416 3.64 -2.53 5.27
CA GLU A 416 3.12 -1.17 5.54
C GLU A 416 4.22 -0.18 5.94
N ALA A 417 5.24 -0.67 6.64
CA ALA A 417 6.35 0.13 7.11
C ALA A 417 7.37 0.43 6.01
N LEU A 418 7.89 -0.61 5.36
CA LEU A 418 9.14 -0.56 4.59
C LEU A 418 8.96 -0.61 3.07
N MET A 419 7.80 -1.02 2.54
CA MET A 419 7.61 -1.02 1.09
C MET A 419 7.78 0.39 0.47
N PRO A 420 7.27 1.50 1.05
CA PRO A 420 7.53 2.84 0.54
C PRO A 420 9.02 3.23 0.53
N ASP A 421 9.80 2.73 1.50
CA ASP A 421 11.25 2.99 1.58
C ASP A 421 12.06 2.28 0.48
N LEU A 422 11.48 1.31 -0.24
CA LEU A 422 12.09 0.74 -1.44
C LEU A 422 12.25 1.75 -2.57
N LEU A 423 11.34 2.72 -2.70
CA LEU A 423 11.32 3.68 -3.81
C LEU A 423 11.60 5.13 -3.37
N VAL A 424 11.31 5.46 -2.11
CA VAL A 424 11.57 6.78 -1.52
C VAL A 424 12.64 6.61 -0.44
N PRO A 425 13.72 7.42 -0.39
CA PRO A 425 14.76 7.28 0.63
C PRO A 425 14.30 7.89 1.97
N GLU A 426 13.28 7.30 2.59
CA GLU A 426 12.64 7.79 3.81
C GLU A 426 13.64 7.82 4.97
N ALA A 427 14.46 6.77 5.10
CA ALA A 427 15.50 6.71 6.12
C ALA A 427 16.61 7.76 5.91
N GLU A 428 17.05 8.04 4.68
CA GLU A 428 18.06 9.08 4.43
C GLU A 428 17.50 10.48 4.75
N TRP A 429 16.27 10.76 4.31
CA TRP A 429 15.66 12.07 4.45
C TRP A 429 15.11 12.33 5.86
N GLY A 430 14.68 11.29 6.57
CA GLY A 430 14.06 11.35 7.90
C GLY A 430 14.93 10.74 9.01
N PRO A 431 16.13 11.28 9.33
CA PRO A 431 17.04 10.70 10.32
C PRO A 431 16.52 10.72 11.77
N ARG A 432 15.46 11.50 12.05
CA ARG A 432 14.79 11.63 13.36
C ARG A 432 13.37 11.03 13.38
N SER A 433 12.97 10.39 12.29
CA SER A 433 11.65 9.83 12.06
C SER A 433 11.80 8.42 11.49
N TRP A 434 11.77 8.29 10.18
CA TRP A 434 11.78 7.02 9.46
C TRP A 434 13.05 6.19 9.71
N ALA A 435 14.24 6.80 9.75
CA ALA A 435 15.48 6.05 9.97
C ALA A 435 15.47 5.27 11.29
N VAL A 436 14.92 5.87 12.35
CA VAL A 436 14.81 5.24 13.67
C VAL A 436 13.61 4.29 13.71
N ASN A 437 12.48 4.69 13.12
CA ASN A 437 11.27 3.88 13.13
C ASN A 437 11.42 2.58 12.34
N HIS A 438 11.99 2.64 11.15
CA HIS A 438 12.22 1.48 10.28
C HIS A 438 13.16 0.47 10.94
N ARG A 439 14.25 0.94 11.58
CA ARG A 439 15.14 0.10 12.41
C ARG A 439 14.40 -0.53 13.59
N ALA A 440 13.58 0.24 14.30
CA ALA A 440 12.83 -0.27 15.45
C ALA A 440 11.76 -1.28 15.04
N THR A 441 11.08 -1.09 13.90
CA THR A 441 10.16 -2.09 13.32
C THR A 441 10.88 -3.40 13.00
N VAL A 442 12.05 -3.34 12.34
CA VAL A 442 12.88 -4.53 12.06
C VAL A 442 13.32 -5.23 13.36
N ALA A 443 13.74 -4.47 14.37
CA ALA A 443 14.14 -5.02 15.66
C ALA A 443 12.98 -5.68 16.43
N ALA A 444 11.79 -5.07 16.43
CA ALA A 444 10.59 -5.64 17.04
C ALA A 444 10.10 -6.91 16.31
N GLN A 445 10.18 -6.93 14.99
CA GLN A 445 9.89 -8.11 14.16
C GLN A 445 10.84 -9.28 14.48
N LYS A 446 12.15 -9.03 14.58
CA LYS A 446 13.13 -10.02 15.05
C LYS A 446 12.83 -10.49 16.48
N SER A 447 12.57 -9.57 17.40
CA SER A 447 12.23 -9.90 18.79
C SER A 447 11.04 -10.85 18.86
N ARG A 448 9.96 -10.56 18.13
CA ARG A 448 8.76 -11.41 18.10
C ARG A 448 9.04 -12.87 17.74
N GLY A 449 9.97 -13.12 16.81
CA GLY A 449 10.36 -14.47 16.38
C GLY A 449 10.99 -15.34 17.48
N PHE A 450 11.54 -14.74 18.54
CA PHE A 450 12.12 -15.44 19.69
C PHE A 450 11.19 -15.49 20.93
N VAL A 451 10.04 -14.81 20.89
CA VAL A 451 9.06 -14.80 21.99
C VAL A 451 8.41 -16.19 22.16
N ASP A 452 8.06 -16.54 23.40
CA ASP A 452 7.38 -17.78 23.81
C ASP A 452 8.05 -19.10 23.39
N GLY A 453 9.37 -19.05 23.10
CA GLY A 453 10.14 -20.22 22.68
C GLY A 453 10.03 -20.52 21.19
N GLY A 454 9.62 -19.54 20.37
CA GLY A 454 9.69 -19.59 18.92
C GLY A 454 11.09 -19.98 18.43
N ASP A 455 11.14 -20.57 17.24
CA ASP A 455 12.38 -21.05 16.63
C ASP A 455 13.33 -19.91 16.21
N GLY A 456 12.87 -18.65 16.25
CA GLY A 456 13.62 -17.47 15.83
C GLY A 456 13.44 -17.10 14.37
N LEU A 457 12.50 -17.71 13.63
CA LEU A 457 12.08 -17.21 12.32
C LEU A 457 11.22 -15.95 12.52
N TRP A 458 11.36 -14.99 11.60
CA TRP A 458 10.64 -13.72 11.65
C TRP A 458 10.36 -13.19 10.24
N GLY A 459 9.52 -12.14 10.16
CA GLY A 459 9.07 -11.55 8.90
C GLY A 459 7.55 -11.57 8.77
N PHE A 460 6.85 -11.04 9.77
CA PHE A 460 5.39 -11.01 9.84
C PHE A 460 4.85 -9.89 8.95
N SER A 461 4.20 -10.29 7.85
CA SER A 461 3.66 -9.38 6.84
C SER A 461 2.55 -10.05 6.02
N PRO A 462 1.59 -9.29 5.46
CA PRO A 462 0.52 -9.86 4.62
C PRO A 462 1.08 -10.69 3.48
N ALA A 463 0.58 -11.91 3.32
CA ALA A 463 1.09 -12.93 2.41
C ALA A 463 0.03 -14.01 2.13
N ALA A 464 0.31 -14.91 1.19
CA ALA A 464 -0.47 -16.11 0.95
C ALA A 464 -0.66 -16.93 2.23
N ASP A 465 -1.90 -17.30 2.58
CA ASP A 465 -2.13 -18.17 3.73
C ASP A 465 -1.66 -19.60 3.38
N PRO A 466 -0.79 -20.24 4.18
CA PRO A 466 -0.32 -21.60 3.90
C PRO A 466 -1.43 -22.67 3.87
N SER A 467 -2.60 -22.38 4.45
CA SER A 467 -3.81 -23.20 4.41
C SER A 467 -4.71 -22.89 3.20
N GLY A 468 -4.35 -21.89 2.39
CA GLY A 468 -5.06 -21.39 1.21
C GLY A 468 -5.89 -20.15 1.50
N GLY A 469 -5.84 -19.17 0.59
CA GLY A 469 -6.41 -17.83 0.80
C GLY A 469 -5.31 -16.79 1.00
N TYR A 470 -5.59 -15.75 1.76
CA TYR A 470 -4.63 -14.68 2.06
C TYR A 470 -4.78 -14.24 3.52
N GLY A 471 -3.67 -13.88 4.15
CA GLY A 471 -3.63 -13.46 5.56
C GLY A 471 -3.01 -12.07 5.71
N LEU A 472 -3.52 -11.30 6.68
CA LEU A 472 -3.02 -9.96 7.02
C LEU A 472 -2.08 -10.05 8.22
N TYR A 473 -0.99 -10.82 8.07
CA TYR A 473 -0.05 -11.09 9.16
C TYR A 473 0.80 -9.87 9.53
N GLY A 474 1.18 -9.79 10.79
CA GLY A 474 1.93 -8.68 11.36
C GLY A 474 2.15 -8.91 12.84
N VAL A 475 3.03 -8.13 13.49
CA VAL A 475 3.24 -8.27 14.93
C VAL A 475 2.07 -7.59 15.65
N THR A 476 1.18 -8.37 16.28
CA THR A 476 -0.01 -7.84 16.97
C THR A 476 0.33 -6.73 17.98
N GLY A 477 1.49 -6.80 18.64
CA GLY A 477 1.97 -5.74 19.55
C GLY A 477 2.24 -4.39 18.88
N LEU A 478 2.55 -4.38 17.58
CA LEU A 478 2.81 -3.21 16.73
C LEU A 478 1.58 -2.78 15.90
N SER A 479 0.44 -3.44 16.07
CA SER A 479 -0.79 -3.16 15.33
C SER A 479 -1.59 -2.01 15.98
N ILE A 480 -2.02 -1.02 15.20
CA ILE A 480 -3.07 -0.07 15.63
C ILE A 480 -4.42 -0.79 15.67
N GLY A 481 -4.69 -1.67 14.71
CA GLY A 481 -5.88 -2.52 14.66
C GLY A 481 -5.87 -3.57 15.78
N ALA A 482 -6.87 -3.53 16.67
CA ALA A 482 -6.97 -4.47 17.79
C ALA A 482 -7.69 -5.77 17.42
N VAL A 483 -7.27 -6.39 16.31
CA VAL A 483 -7.62 -7.77 15.96
C VAL A 483 -6.46 -8.37 15.17
N SER A 484 -5.98 -9.53 15.60
CA SER A 484 -5.05 -10.36 14.82
C SER A 484 -5.88 -11.07 13.75
N HIS A 485 -5.67 -10.71 12.49
CA HIS A 485 -6.46 -11.24 11.37
C HIS A 485 -5.82 -12.52 10.85
N GLY A 486 -6.30 -13.67 11.36
CA GLY A 486 -6.08 -14.98 10.74
C GLY A 486 -6.75 -15.09 9.35
N PRO A 487 -6.72 -16.27 8.71
CA PRO A 487 -7.15 -16.47 7.31
C PRO A 487 -8.44 -15.74 6.94
N ALA A 488 -8.39 -14.94 5.87
CA ALA A 488 -9.55 -14.25 5.34
C ALA A 488 -10.54 -15.23 4.69
N THR A 489 -11.36 -15.91 5.50
CA THR A 489 -12.42 -16.78 4.99
C THR A 489 -13.56 -15.95 4.42
N ALA A 490 -13.72 -15.97 3.10
CA ALA A 490 -14.87 -15.41 2.39
C ALA A 490 -16.17 -16.18 2.71
N SER A 491 -16.73 -15.97 3.91
CA SER A 491 -18.15 -16.14 4.22
C SER A 491 -18.45 -15.71 5.66
N ALA A 492 -19.09 -14.55 5.85
CA ALA A 492 -19.84 -14.28 7.06
C ALA A 492 -21.15 -15.11 7.02
N GLN A 493 -21.10 -16.37 7.46
CA GLN A 493 -22.33 -17.11 7.71
C GLN A 493 -23.03 -16.54 8.95
N VAL A 494 -24.10 -15.78 8.70
CA VAL A 494 -25.04 -15.35 9.73
C VAL A 494 -25.86 -16.57 10.17
N ASP A 495 -25.42 -17.23 11.24
CA ASP A 495 -26.27 -18.19 11.95
C ASP A 495 -27.32 -17.41 12.73
N ALA A 496 -28.46 -17.20 12.07
CA ALA A 496 -29.63 -16.58 12.65
C ALA A 496 -30.35 -17.55 13.59
N ASP A 497 -30.17 -17.39 14.91
CA ASP A 497 -31.16 -17.86 15.89
C ASP A 497 -31.09 -17.12 17.24
N GLY A 498 -32.20 -16.46 17.61
CA GLY A 498 -32.69 -16.47 18.99
C GLY A 498 -32.00 -15.64 20.09
N GLY A 499 -32.12 -14.31 20.02
CA GLY A 499 -32.34 -13.40 21.16
C GLY A 499 -31.70 -13.67 22.53
N GLY A 500 -30.67 -12.88 22.88
CA GLY A 500 -30.14 -12.77 24.25
C GLY A 500 -29.43 -11.44 24.49
N SER A 501 -29.98 -10.61 25.39
CA SER A 501 -29.32 -9.37 25.85
C SER A 501 -28.17 -9.72 26.80
N ALA A 502 -26.95 -9.30 26.47
CA ALA A 502 -25.79 -9.41 27.35
C ALA A 502 -24.99 -8.10 27.39
N THR A 503 -25.34 -7.22 28.33
CA THR A 503 -24.48 -6.11 28.77
C THR A 503 -23.28 -6.65 29.53
N GLY A 504 -22.06 -6.21 29.16
CA GLY A 504 -20.87 -6.34 30.00
C GLY A 504 -19.77 -7.21 29.38
N VAL A 505 -18.73 -6.54 28.87
CA VAL A 505 -17.37 -7.11 28.81
C VAL A 505 -16.59 -6.48 29.96
N GLU A 506 -16.08 -7.32 30.85
CA GLU A 506 -15.39 -6.90 32.06
C GLU A 506 -13.99 -6.38 31.73
N LEU A 507 -13.71 -5.11 32.07
CA LEU A 507 -12.43 -4.47 31.82
C LEU A 507 -11.34 -5.05 32.74
N LEU A 508 -10.30 -5.64 32.16
CA LEU A 508 -9.10 -6.01 32.91
C LEU A 508 -8.30 -4.74 33.28
N PRO A 509 -7.93 -4.54 34.56
CA PRO A 509 -7.28 -3.32 35.03
C PRO A 509 -5.78 -3.26 34.67
N PRO A 510 -5.19 -2.05 34.59
CA PRO A 510 -3.86 -1.82 34.03
C PRO A 510 -2.72 -2.06 35.04
N SER A 511 -2.54 -3.32 35.48
CA SER A 511 -1.29 -3.77 36.13
C SER A 511 -1.25 -5.27 36.39
N LEU A 512 -0.57 -6.05 35.54
CA LEU A 512 0.10 -7.27 35.98
C LEU A 512 1.31 -7.60 35.11
N THR A 513 2.42 -7.88 35.79
CA THR A 513 3.66 -8.44 35.23
C THR A 513 3.46 -9.90 34.81
N HIS A 514 4.13 -10.31 33.73
CA HIS A 514 4.52 -11.68 33.35
C HIS A 514 3.74 -12.83 34.03
N SER A 515 2.90 -13.52 33.27
CA SER A 515 2.55 -14.92 33.49
C SER A 515 2.33 -15.58 32.14
N PRO A 516 2.83 -16.82 31.93
CA PRO A 516 2.88 -17.43 30.60
C PRO A 516 1.49 -17.82 30.12
N THR A 517 1.18 -17.43 28.88
CA THR A 517 -0.02 -17.88 28.15
C THR A 517 0.08 -19.39 27.86
N PRO A 518 -1.03 -20.15 27.91
CA PRO A 518 -1.04 -21.50 27.36
C PRO A 518 -0.73 -21.47 25.85
N ALA A 519 -0.12 -22.53 25.32
CA ALA A 519 0.20 -22.65 23.90
C ALA A 519 -1.03 -22.37 23.00
N GLY A 520 -0.84 -21.55 21.97
CA GLY A 520 -1.89 -20.91 21.19
C GLY A 520 -1.80 -19.39 21.30
N GLY A 521 -0.95 -18.78 20.46
CA GLY A 521 -0.94 -17.34 20.27
C GLY A 521 -2.22 -16.85 19.57
N PRO A 522 -2.37 -15.53 19.37
CA PRO A 522 -3.38 -15.05 18.43
C PRO A 522 -2.92 -15.40 16.99
N PRO A 523 -3.82 -15.91 16.12
CA PRO A 523 -3.47 -16.58 14.84
C PRO A 523 -2.96 -15.66 13.71
N GLY A 524 -2.46 -14.46 14.05
CA GLY A 524 -1.81 -13.52 13.12
C GLY A 524 -0.29 -13.45 13.23
N ASP A 525 0.28 -14.01 14.32
CA ASP A 525 1.72 -13.95 14.65
C ASP A 525 2.44 -15.30 14.39
N GLU A 526 1.83 -16.20 13.60
CA GLU A 526 2.31 -17.59 13.36
C GLU A 526 2.84 -17.81 11.94
N VAL A 527 2.62 -16.86 11.02
CA VAL A 527 3.04 -16.96 9.61
C VAL A 527 4.06 -15.88 9.28
N VAL A 528 5.18 -16.30 8.67
CA VAL A 528 6.25 -15.41 8.21
C VAL A 528 6.43 -15.54 6.70
N THR A 529 6.84 -14.44 6.07
CA THR A 529 7.12 -14.36 4.63
C THR A 529 8.57 -13.91 4.37
N PRO A 530 9.27 -14.53 3.40
CA PRO A 530 10.62 -14.13 3.01
C PRO A 530 10.73 -12.67 2.56
N HIS A 531 9.72 -12.06 1.91
CA HIS A 531 9.84 -10.67 1.42
C HIS A 531 10.06 -9.69 2.57
N ALA A 532 9.48 -9.95 3.74
CA ALA A 532 9.69 -9.14 4.94
C ALA A 532 11.15 -9.18 5.43
N SER A 533 11.86 -10.29 5.22
CA SER A 533 13.30 -10.36 5.50
C SER A 533 14.12 -9.58 4.49
N PHE A 534 13.73 -9.60 3.20
CA PHE A 534 14.38 -8.76 2.18
C PHE A 534 14.19 -7.26 2.45
N LEU A 535 12.99 -6.83 2.87
CA LEU A 535 12.72 -5.43 3.28
C LEU A 535 13.62 -4.95 4.43
N ALA A 536 14.16 -5.86 5.25
CA ALA A 536 15.06 -5.52 6.35
C ALA A 536 16.53 -5.30 5.95
N LEU A 537 16.93 -5.61 4.70
CA LEU A 537 18.32 -5.51 4.23
C LEU A 537 19.00 -4.15 4.49
N PRO A 538 18.34 -2.97 4.34
CA PRO A 538 18.96 -1.67 4.62
C PRO A 538 19.23 -1.40 6.12
N TYR A 539 18.66 -2.22 7.01
CA TYR A 539 18.59 -1.97 8.46
C TYR A 539 19.39 -2.98 9.28
N ASP A 540 19.33 -4.25 8.90
CA ASP A 540 20.15 -5.32 9.46
C ASP A 540 20.38 -6.42 8.39
N PRO A 541 21.33 -6.21 7.45
CA PRO A 541 21.56 -7.15 6.36
C PRO A 541 22.07 -8.51 6.86
N ARG A 542 22.74 -8.56 8.03
CA ARG A 542 23.24 -9.81 8.61
C ARG A 542 22.09 -10.67 9.11
N ALA A 543 21.22 -10.12 9.96
CA ALA A 543 20.06 -10.86 10.45
C ALA A 543 19.08 -11.20 9.33
N ALA A 544 18.92 -10.33 8.32
CA ALA A 544 18.10 -10.59 7.14
C ALA A 544 18.61 -11.81 6.35
N LEU A 545 19.92 -11.86 6.03
CA LEU A 545 20.53 -12.97 5.30
C LEU A 545 20.55 -14.28 6.10
N ASP A 546 20.83 -14.22 7.40
CA ASP A 546 20.78 -15.38 8.29
C ASP A 546 19.35 -15.95 8.39
N ASN A 547 18.33 -15.09 8.44
CA ASN A 547 16.93 -15.52 8.43
C ASN A 547 16.51 -16.11 7.07
N LEU A 548 16.92 -15.49 5.96
CA LEU A 548 16.67 -16.00 4.61
C LEU A 548 17.34 -17.37 4.38
N ALA A 549 18.57 -17.56 4.85
CA ALA A 549 19.26 -18.86 4.76
C ALA A 549 18.55 -19.96 5.58
N ARG A 550 17.93 -19.59 6.70
CA ARG A 550 17.10 -20.51 7.50
C ARG A 550 15.77 -20.83 6.81
N LEU A 551 15.07 -19.81 6.31
CA LEU A 551 13.85 -19.98 5.51
C LEU A 551 14.12 -20.85 4.27
N GLU A 552 15.25 -20.68 3.58
CA GLU A 552 15.64 -21.52 2.44
C GLU A 552 15.89 -22.99 2.85
N SER A 553 16.29 -23.23 4.10
CA SER A 553 16.50 -24.59 4.61
C SER A 553 15.20 -25.33 4.97
N GLU A 554 14.07 -24.62 5.08
CA GLU A 554 12.78 -25.23 5.41
C GLU A 554 12.20 -26.03 4.21
N PRO A 555 11.70 -27.27 4.44
CA PRO A 555 11.26 -28.15 3.35
C PRO A 555 10.14 -27.57 2.48
N GLY A 556 10.51 -27.15 1.25
CA GLY A 556 9.59 -26.62 0.25
C GLY A 556 9.54 -25.09 0.17
N MET A 557 10.24 -24.37 1.06
CA MET A 557 10.29 -22.90 1.04
C MET A 557 11.09 -22.30 -0.11
N TYR A 558 11.90 -23.08 -0.82
CA TYR A 558 12.68 -22.61 -1.96
C TYR A 558 12.53 -23.55 -3.16
N GLY A 559 12.28 -22.99 -4.34
CA GLY A 559 11.92 -23.73 -5.55
C GLY A 559 12.38 -23.07 -6.84
N ALA A 560 11.76 -23.46 -7.96
CA ALA A 560 12.17 -23.03 -9.30
C ALA A 560 12.00 -21.50 -9.53
N GLY A 561 11.03 -20.90 -8.84
CA GLY A 561 10.71 -19.47 -8.85
C GLY A 561 11.28 -18.68 -7.68
N GLY A 562 12.28 -19.19 -6.98
CA GLY A 562 12.81 -18.60 -5.75
C GLY A 562 12.04 -19.05 -4.51
N PHE A 563 11.87 -18.13 -3.56
CA PHE A 563 11.15 -18.39 -2.31
C PHE A 563 9.64 -18.60 -2.53
N ALA A 564 9.09 -19.61 -1.87
CA ALA A 564 7.66 -19.71 -1.60
C ALA A 564 7.19 -18.52 -0.77
N ASP A 565 5.93 -18.16 -0.92
CA ASP A 565 5.41 -16.90 -0.42
C ASP A 565 5.39 -16.77 1.12
N ALA A 566 5.04 -17.84 1.83
CA ALA A 566 4.96 -17.84 3.29
C ALA A 566 5.12 -19.23 3.91
N ILE A 567 5.46 -19.27 5.21
CA ILE A 567 5.44 -20.46 6.06
C ILE A 567 4.76 -20.16 7.40
N ASP A 568 3.87 -21.08 7.80
CA ASP A 568 3.37 -21.22 9.16
C ASP A 568 4.45 -21.91 10.01
N VAL A 569 5.04 -21.18 10.96
CA VAL A 569 6.20 -21.64 11.75
C VAL A 569 5.82 -22.64 12.84
N GLU A 570 4.54 -22.72 13.23
CA GLU A 570 4.08 -23.75 14.18
C GLU A 570 3.81 -25.09 13.48
N SER A 571 3.17 -25.07 12.31
CA SER A 571 2.78 -26.29 11.60
C SER A 571 3.76 -26.73 10.49
N GLY A 572 4.76 -25.90 10.18
CA GLY A 572 5.73 -26.12 9.09
C GLY A 572 5.08 -26.15 7.71
N ARG A 573 3.90 -25.52 7.55
CA ARG A 573 3.15 -25.52 6.29
C ARG A 573 3.63 -24.36 5.43
N VAL A 574 4.06 -24.69 4.22
CA VAL A 574 4.48 -23.73 3.20
C VAL A 574 3.33 -23.39 2.26
N ALA A 575 3.17 -22.12 1.91
CA ALA A 575 2.22 -21.66 0.90
C ALA A 575 2.59 -22.19 -0.49
N SER A 576 1.61 -22.69 -1.24
CA SER A 576 1.84 -23.37 -2.53
C SER A 576 1.93 -22.42 -3.73
N THR A 577 2.38 -21.18 -3.54
CA THR A 577 2.37 -20.13 -4.57
C THR A 577 3.57 -19.18 -4.45
N HIS A 578 3.77 -18.37 -5.50
CA HIS A 578 4.51 -17.12 -5.46
C HIS A 578 3.53 -15.98 -5.80
N LEU A 579 3.47 -14.90 -4.99
CA LEU A 579 2.74 -13.68 -5.34
C LEU A 579 3.64 -12.72 -6.14
N SER A 580 3.12 -12.12 -7.20
CA SER A 580 3.85 -11.16 -8.05
C SER A 580 4.33 -9.92 -7.28
N LEU A 581 3.49 -9.39 -6.39
CA LEU A 581 3.84 -8.25 -5.53
C LEU A 581 5.02 -8.58 -4.62
N ASP A 582 4.96 -9.72 -3.93
CA ASP A 582 5.96 -10.13 -2.95
C ASP A 582 7.30 -10.43 -3.63
N GLN A 583 7.30 -11.13 -4.76
CA GLN A 583 8.51 -11.30 -5.60
C GLN A 583 9.04 -9.97 -6.12
N SER A 584 8.19 -8.99 -6.44
CA SER A 584 8.64 -7.65 -6.87
C SER A 584 9.27 -6.83 -5.73
N MET A 585 8.85 -7.04 -4.47
CA MET A 585 9.50 -6.47 -3.29
C MET A 585 10.85 -7.13 -3.01
N VAL A 586 10.95 -8.46 -3.16
CA VAL A 586 12.22 -9.21 -3.10
C VAL A 586 13.21 -8.64 -4.11
N LEU A 587 12.79 -8.48 -5.38
CA LEU A 587 13.64 -7.92 -6.42
C LEU A 587 14.06 -6.49 -6.12
N ALA A 588 13.13 -5.60 -5.77
CA ALA A 588 13.44 -4.20 -5.42
C ALA A 588 14.44 -4.08 -4.25
N ALA A 589 14.25 -4.86 -3.19
CA ALA A 589 15.15 -4.88 -2.04
C ALA A 589 16.56 -5.37 -2.41
N ILE A 590 16.67 -6.44 -3.22
CA ILE A 590 17.96 -6.92 -3.73
C ILE A 590 18.62 -5.86 -4.63
N GLY A 591 17.86 -5.23 -5.52
CA GLY A 591 18.35 -4.19 -6.42
C GLY A 591 18.97 -3.02 -5.65
N ASN A 592 18.26 -2.52 -4.64
CA ASN A 592 18.74 -1.47 -3.75
C ASN A 592 19.99 -1.88 -2.96
N ALA A 593 19.98 -3.08 -2.36
CA ALA A 593 21.09 -3.58 -1.55
C ALA A 593 22.37 -3.85 -2.36
N VAL A 594 22.26 -4.17 -3.64
CA VAL A 594 23.38 -4.58 -4.51
C VAL A 594 23.87 -3.45 -5.44
N ASN A 595 23.00 -2.48 -5.77
CA ASN A 595 23.30 -1.36 -6.66
C ASN A 595 23.08 0.01 -5.98
N ASP A 596 23.49 0.15 -4.71
CA ASP A 596 23.51 1.43 -3.96
C ASP A 596 22.21 2.27 -4.06
N ASP A 597 21.06 1.68 -3.71
CA ASP A 597 19.73 2.34 -3.74
C ASP A 597 19.30 2.92 -5.11
N ALA A 598 19.88 2.44 -6.23
CA ALA A 598 19.62 2.95 -7.57
C ALA A 598 18.13 3.05 -7.96
N LEU A 599 17.26 2.16 -7.45
CA LEU A 599 15.83 2.20 -7.75
C LEU A 599 15.16 3.47 -7.21
N LYS A 600 15.59 3.94 -6.03
CA LYS A 600 15.13 5.20 -5.43
C LYS A 600 15.52 6.39 -6.32
N GLY A 601 16.73 6.35 -6.89
CA GLY A 601 17.22 7.36 -7.83
C GLY A 601 16.36 7.53 -9.09
N TYR A 602 15.70 6.46 -9.57
CA TYR A 602 14.78 6.58 -10.70
C TYR A 602 13.45 7.23 -10.36
N LEU A 603 12.94 7.08 -9.12
CA LEU A 603 11.75 7.80 -8.66
C LEU A 603 12.07 9.27 -8.32
N VAL A 604 13.17 9.50 -7.60
CA VAL A 604 13.60 10.78 -7.05
C VAL A 604 14.23 11.68 -8.12
N GLY A 605 13.40 12.13 -9.06
CA GLY A 605 13.70 13.26 -9.94
C GLY A 605 13.44 14.61 -9.26
N GLY A 606 14.13 15.67 -9.71
CA GLY A 606 14.22 16.97 -9.01
C GLY A 606 12.95 17.54 -8.38
N GLU A 607 11.83 17.63 -9.12
CA GLU A 607 10.58 18.19 -8.56
C GLU A 607 9.95 17.31 -7.46
N PHE A 608 10.15 15.99 -7.50
CA PHE A 608 9.70 15.10 -6.43
C PHE A 608 10.55 15.33 -5.19
N GLU A 609 11.88 15.40 -5.33
CA GLU A 609 12.77 15.70 -4.22
C GLU A 609 12.47 17.07 -3.59
N GLU A 610 12.35 18.13 -4.41
CA GLU A 610 12.09 19.49 -3.96
C GLU A 610 10.80 19.61 -3.13
N ARG A 611 9.74 18.89 -3.52
CA ARG A 611 8.43 18.92 -2.85
C ARG A 611 8.33 17.95 -1.67
N VAL A 612 8.97 16.78 -1.73
CA VAL A 612 8.79 15.70 -0.75
C VAL A 612 9.89 15.68 0.31
N ARG A 613 11.17 15.82 -0.05
CA ARG A 613 12.30 15.73 0.88
C ARG A 613 12.17 16.67 2.09
N PRO A 614 11.75 17.94 1.95
CA PRO A 614 11.57 18.81 3.11
C PRO A 614 10.51 18.30 4.10
N LEU A 615 9.42 17.70 3.61
CA LEU A 615 8.34 17.17 4.44
C LEU A 615 8.82 15.99 5.27
N VAL A 616 9.55 15.06 4.64
CA VAL A 616 10.12 13.87 5.28
C VAL A 616 11.14 14.27 6.36
N ALA A 617 12.01 15.25 6.07
CA ALA A 617 13.07 15.72 6.98
C ALA A 617 12.58 16.53 8.19
N LEU A 618 11.41 17.18 8.07
CA LEU A 618 10.80 17.94 9.16
C LEU A 618 10.34 17.03 10.32
N GLN A 619 9.84 15.83 10.02
CA GLN A 619 9.19 14.97 11.01
C GLN A 619 10.13 14.46 12.12
N ILE A 620 9.58 14.30 13.32
CA ILE A 620 10.22 13.68 14.48
C ILE A 620 9.24 12.70 15.08
N PHE A 621 9.47 11.38 14.92
CA PHE A 621 8.50 10.38 15.38
C PHE A 621 8.57 10.10 16.88
N GLY A 622 9.68 10.50 17.51
CA GLY A 622 9.97 10.15 18.90
C GLY A 622 10.30 8.66 19.10
N SER A 623 10.39 7.85 18.04
CA SER A 623 10.80 6.45 18.09
C SER A 623 12.20 6.28 18.69
N VAL A 624 12.44 5.15 19.34
CA VAL A 624 13.71 4.77 19.97
C VAL A 624 13.95 3.28 19.77
N ILE A 625 15.21 2.95 19.49
CA ILE A 625 15.78 1.61 19.54
C ILE A 625 16.93 1.68 20.57
N ASP A 626 16.83 0.87 21.62
CA ASP A 626 17.79 0.80 22.74
C ASP A 626 18.84 -0.30 22.51
#